data_AF-A0AAE7NPR9-F1
#
_entry.id   AF-A0AAE7NPR9-F1
#
_cell.length_a   1.000
_cell.length_b   1.000
_cell.length_c   1.000
_cell.angle_alpha   90.00
_cell.angle_beta   90.00
_cell.angle_gamma   90.00
#
_symmetry.space_group_name_H-M   'P 1'
#
loop_
_entity.id
_entity.type
_entity.pdbx_description
1 polymer ?
#
loop_
_entity_poly.entity_id
_entity_poly.type
_entity_poly.pdbx_seq_one_letter_code
_entity_poly.pdbx_strand_id
1 'polypeptide(L)'
;MNETQLPLLSIDLSDGSHHRFYSLEEIGNWLNRERAELSWFFEGAPQAGGAISELRNNYQNNFNNLNQSLSHWRNEPDNAQRMQQFYNMFTSAYSSSTTVRSDHPFARIAADISRKEGPTAAAAAFGALLGIGCNLNFETAKGIIAAMLNRYGIDPQSPNIVSKAIEDLNSSVAADRVRMGAEWDGITQRAENLLRATDESFKGQTEKARKDAADVIGRLQESVSGSIQSIQTTEATYKEQMKLQAPVEYWQEKGRRHGDALKESRRNLVLFAVLGSVALVGGLYILTMTALDASSKSTADTAIFLKFAAIGAVVTTILFWVGRVLLRIYMSDRHLLSDAEERVAMAMTYLALSNEGKVEASDRALVLAPLFRTASDGIVKDDGPDASLTGVMAKMLDLKPGK
;
A
#
# COMPACT_ATOMS: atom_id res chain seq x y z
N MET A 1 31.84 -78.50 49.87
CA MET A 1 30.76 -77.49 49.86
C MET A 1 31.42 -76.15 50.10
N ASN A 2 31.38 -75.24 49.13
CA ASN A 2 31.60 -73.82 49.41
C ASN A 2 30.57 -73.07 48.57
N GLU A 3 29.76 -72.29 49.27
CA GLU A 3 28.59 -71.58 48.79
C GLU A 3 28.95 -70.69 47.58
N THR A 4 28.09 -70.73 46.56
CA THR A 4 28.09 -69.79 45.43
C THR A 4 27.91 -68.37 45.98
N GLN A 5 29.02 -67.64 46.17
CA GLN A 5 28.99 -66.20 46.46
C GLN A 5 28.23 -65.49 45.35
N LEU A 6 27.15 -64.80 45.72
CA LEU A 6 26.41 -63.92 44.82
C LEU A 6 27.33 -62.76 44.41
N PRO A 7 27.46 -62.45 43.10
CA PRO A 7 28.29 -61.33 42.66
C PRO A 7 27.72 -60.02 43.22
N LEU A 8 28.61 -59.16 43.71
CA LEU A 8 28.26 -57.81 44.19
C LEU A 8 27.72 -56.93 43.06
N LEU A 9 28.24 -57.12 41.85
CA LEU A 9 27.79 -56.42 40.65
C LEU A 9 27.96 -57.31 39.43
N SER A 10 26.92 -57.43 38.61
CA SER A 10 26.97 -58.08 37.30
C SER A 10 26.59 -57.06 36.25
N ILE A 11 27.45 -56.88 35.23
CA ILE A 11 27.25 -55.89 34.17
C ILE A 11 27.25 -56.61 32.83
N ASP A 12 26.24 -56.30 32.03
CA ASP A 12 26.09 -56.77 30.66
C ASP A 12 26.47 -55.62 29.73
N LEU A 13 27.46 -55.85 28.87
CA LEU A 13 27.99 -54.84 27.98
C LEU A 13 27.36 -54.92 26.58
N SER A 14 27.47 -53.82 25.84
CA SER A 14 26.94 -53.66 24.47
C SER A 14 27.56 -54.63 23.45
N ASP A 15 28.74 -55.18 23.76
CA ASP A 15 29.46 -56.20 22.97
C ASP A 15 29.06 -57.65 23.32
N GLY A 16 28.11 -57.83 24.25
CA GLY A 16 27.64 -59.14 24.71
C GLY A 16 28.53 -59.80 25.77
N SER A 17 29.56 -59.10 26.28
CA SER A 17 30.39 -59.61 27.37
C SER A 17 29.73 -59.38 28.74
N HIS A 18 29.91 -60.35 29.65
CA HIS A 18 29.39 -60.31 31.02
C HIS A 18 30.53 -60.19 32.01
N HIS A 19 30.50 -59.15 32.84
CA HIS A 19 31.47 -58.97 33.91
C HIS A 19 30.84 -59.04 35.28
N ARG A 20 31.43 -59.88 36.13
CA ARG A 20 30.98 -60.12 37.50
C ARG A 20 32.08 -59.70 38.45
N PHE A 21 31.72 -58.80 39.36
CA PHE A 21 32.58 -58.36 40.44
C PHE A 21 32.05 -58.90 41.76
N TYR A 22 32.94 -59.41 42.61
CA TYR A 22 32.64 -60.01 43.91
C TYR A 22 33.01 -59.09 45.07
N SER A 23 33.79 -58.03 44.83
CA SER A 23 34.11 -57.00 45.84
C SER A 23 34.35 -55.61 45.24
N LEU A 24 34.21 -54.56 46.07
CA LEU A 24 34.55 -53.17 45.69
C LEU A 24 36.06 -52.97 45.42
N GLU A 25 36.89 -53.84 45.97
CA GLU A 25 38.33 -53.85 45.72
C GLU A 25 38.63 -54.38 44.32
N GLU A 26 37.95 -55.45 43.92
CA GLU A 26 38.07 -56.04 42.58
C GLU A 26 37.68 -55.05 41.48
N ILE A 27 36.60 -54.29 41.68
CA ILE A 27 36.18 -53.23 40.74
C ILE A 27 37.28 -52.17 40.59
N GLY A 28 37.88 -51.71 41.70
CA GLY A 28 38.94 -50.71 41.65
C GLY A 28 40.22 -51.24 40.99
N ASN A 29 40.58 -52.49 41.28
CA ASN A 29 41.73 -53.15 40.65
C ASN A 29 41.52 -53.32 39.14
N TRP A 30 40.30 -53.66 38.73
CA TRP A 30 39.94 -53.75 37.32
C TRP A 30 40.03 -52.39 36.61
N LEU A 31 39.46 -51.32 37.17
CA LEU A 31 39.52 -49.98 36.58
C LEU A 31 40.97 -49.49 36.40
N ASN A 32 41.82 -49.76 37.39
CA ASN A 32 43.24 -49.40 37.33
C ASN A 32 43.97 -50.20 36.25
N ARG A 33 43.71 -51.51 36.14
CA ARG A 33 44.29 -52.36 35.09
C ARG A 33 43.84 -51.91 33.71
N GLU A 34 42.55 -51.70 33.52
CA GLU A 34 41.97 -51.30 32.23
C GLU A 34 42.57 -49.97 31.73
N ARG A 35 42.72 -49.00 32.63
CA ARG A 35 43.37 -47.72 32.30
C ARG A 35 44.85 -47.91 31.93
N ALA A 36 45.55 -48.83 32.60
CA ALA A 36 46.95 -49.11 32.31
C ALA A 36 47.14 -49.80 30.95
N GLU A 37 46.29 -50.76 30.62
CA GLU A 37 46.29 -51.46 29.32
C GLU A 37 45.99 -50.51 28.14
N LEU A 38 45.26 -49.42 28.38
CA LEU A 38 44.96 -48.37 27.39
C LEU A 38 45.93 -47.17 27.43
N SER A 39 47.04 -47.26 28.18
CA SER A 39 48.06 -46.20 28.30
C SER A 39 48.55 -45.68 26.94
N TRP A 40 48.82 -46.58 25.99
CA TRP A 40 49.23 -46.26 24.62
C TRP A 40 48.28 -45.29 23.92
N PHE A 41 46.97 -45.41 24.16
CA PHE A 41 45.96 -44.55 23.56
C PHE A 41 46.02 -43.15 24.18
N PHE A 42 46.13 -43.07 25.51
CA PHE A 42 46.21 -41.80 26.22
C PHE A 42 47.48 -41.00 25.89
N GLU A 43 48.56 -41.69 25.55
CA GLU A 43 49.84 -41.08 25.18
C GLU A 43 49.86 -40.63 23.71
N GLY A 44 49.33 -41.46 22.78
CA GLY A 44 49.42 -41.21 21.34
C GLY A 44 48.33 -40.34 20.74
N ALA A 45 47.12 -40.36 21.32
CA ALA A 45 45.94 -39.67 20.78
C ALA A 45 46.12 -38.15 20.51
N PRO A 46 46.82 -37.37 21.34
CA PRO A 46 47.03 -35.93 21.09
C PRO A 46 47.71 -35.62 19.76
N GLN A 47 48.55 -36.54 19.26
CA GLN A 47 49.30 -36.38 18.02
C GLN A 47 48.62 -37.05 16.82
N ALA A 48 47.56 -37.83 17.05
CA ALA A 48 46.82 -38.57 16.01
C ALA A 48 45.68 -37.76 15.37
N GLY A 49 45.27 -36.65 15.96
CA GLY A 49 44.29 -35.70 15.39
C GLY A 49 43.24 -35.23 16.39
N GLY A 50 42.44 -34.23 15.97
CA GLY A 50 41.43 -33.59 16.82
C GLY A 50 40.36 -34.58 17.30
N ALA A 51 39.74 -35.32 16.38
CA ALA A 51 38.69 -36.29 16.71
C ALA A 51 39.19 -37.43 17.62
N ILE A 52 40.44 -37.87 17.45
CA ILE A 52 41.06 -38.89 18.31
C ILE A 52 41.37 -38.33 19.70
N SER A 53 41.75 -37.06 19.77
CA SER A 53 41.94 -36.35 21.05
C SER A 53 40.61 -36.19 21.80
N GLU A 54 39.51 -35.96 21.10
CA GLU A 54 38.17 -35.92 21.70
C GLU A 54 37.75 -37.29 22.24
N LEU A 55 38.01 -38.37 21.49
CA LEU A 55 37.78 -39.74 21.98
C LEU A 55 38.59 -40.03 23.24
N ARG A 56 39.87 -39.66 23.25
CA ARG A 56 40.74 -39.77 24.44
C ARG A 56 40.15 -39.06 25.65
N ASN A 57 39.65 -37.83 25.46
CA ASN A 57 39.05 -37.06 26.54
C ASN A 57 37.77 -37.75 27.06
N ASN A 58 36.96 -38.37 26.18
CA ASN A 58 35.81 -39.17 26.58
C ASN A 58 36.22 -40.34 27.50
N TYR A 59 37.21 -41.13 27.09
CA TYR A 59 37.75 -42.22 27.92
C TYR A 59 38.25 -41.71 29.28
N GLN A 60 39.02 -40.62 29.31
CA GLN A 60 39.54 -40.04 30.55
C GLN A 60 38.42 -39.60 31.49
N ASN A 61 37.40 -38.93 30.95
CA ASN A 61 36.24 -38.49 31.72
C ASN A 61 35.46 -39.69 32.28
N ASN A 62 35.26 -40.75 31.50
CA ASN A 62 34.59 -41.96 31.95
C ASN A 62 35.35 -42.63 33.10
N PHE A 63 36.67 -42.81 32.98
CA PHE A 63 37.49 -43.38 34.06
C PHE A 63 37.45 -42.51 35.33
N ASN A 64 37.48 -41.18 35.19
CA ASN A 64 37.39 -40.29 36.34
C ASN A 64 36.03 -40.40 37.05
N ASN A 65 34.94 -40.41 36.28
CA ASN A 65 33.58 -40.54 36.80
C ASN A 65 33.36 -41.90 37.50
N LEU A 66 33.88 -42.99 36.91
CA LEU A 66 33.80 -44.32 37.51
C LEU A 66 34.59 -44.41 38.81
N ASN A 67 35.81 -43.86 38.85
CA ASN A 67 36.62 -43.83 40.07
C ASN A 67 35.98 -42.98 41.18
N GLN A 68 35.38 -41.84 40.84
CA GLN A 68 34.65 -41.01 41.80
C GLN A 68 33.41 -41.74 42.34
N SER A 69 32.61 -42.34 41.46
CA SER A 69 31.42 -43.11 41.86
C SER A 69 31.78 -44.32 42.73
N LEU A 70 32.85 -45.05 42.40
CA LEU A 70 33.36 -46.14 43.21
C LEU A 70 33.83 -45.66 44.59
N SER A 71 34.49 -44.50 44.65
CA SER A 71 34.94 -43.92 45.92
C SER A 71 33.76 -43.55 46.82
N HIS A 72 32.69 -42.98 46.26
CA HIS A 72 31.46 -42.70 47.01
C HIS A 72 30.78 -43.98 47.49
N TRP A 73 30.77 -45.04 46.68
CA TRP A 73 30.22 -46.32 47.09
C TRP A 73 31.06 -47.02 48.18
N ARG A 74 32.38 -46.90 48.13
CA ARG A 74 33.27 -47.40 49.19
C ARG A 74 33.01 -46.75 50.55
N ASN A 75 32.61 -45.48 50.58
CA ASN A 75 32.30 -44.76 51.81
C ASN A 75 30.93 -45.15 52.40
N GLU A 76 30.02 -45.67 51.59
CA GLU A 76 28.67 -46.10 51.98
C GLU A 76 28.34 -47.47 51.34
N PRO A 77 29.01 -48.57 51.75
CA PRO A 77 28.96 -49.85 51.03
C PRO A 77 27.56 -50.49 51.01
N ASP A 78 26.79 -50.31 52.08
CA ASP A 78 25.43 -50.87 52.23
C ASP A 78 24.35 -50.03 51.52
N ASN A 79 24.72 -48.90 50.91
CA ASN A 79 23.77 -48.04 50.22
C ASN A 79 23.51 -48.52 48.79
N ALA A 80 22.36 -49.17 48.57
CA ALA A 80 21.93 -49.67 47.26
C ALA A 80 21.86 -48.56 46.18
N GLN A 81 21.63 -47.29 46.55
CA GLN A 81 21.62 -46.19 45.58
C GLN A 81 23.03 -45.89 45.03
N ARG A 82 24.08 -46.05 45.83
CA ARG A 82 25.48 -45.85 45.40
C ARG A 82 25.91 -46.92 44.41
N MET A 83 25.52 -48.17 44.67
CA MET A 83 25.71 -49.29 43.74
C MET A 83 25.02 -49.01 42.40
N GLN A 84 23.76 -48.60 42.42
CA GLN A 84 23.01 -48.31 41.20
C GLN A 84 23.60 -47.12 40.41
N GLN A 85 24.09 -46.09 41.09
CA GLN A 85 24.78 -44.97 40.45
C GLN A 85 26.05 -45.43 39.72
N PHE A 86 26.85 -46.29 40.36
CA PHE A 86 28.04 -46.86 39.74
C PHE A 86 27.67 -47.73 38.53
N TYR A 87 26.67 -48.60 38.66
CA TYR A 87 26.17 -49.44 37.57
C TYR A 87 25.74 -48.61 36.35
N ASN A 88 24.96 -47.55 36.57
CA ASN A 88 24.48 -46.67 35.50
C ASN A 88 25.65 -45.94 34.82
N MET A 89 26.62 -45.46 35.60
CA MET A 89 27.81 -44.78 35.07
C MET A 89 28.67 -45.73 34.23
N PHE A 90 28.85 -46.97 34.71
CA PHE A 90 29.61 -48.00 34.00
C PHE A 90 28.94 -48.40 32.69
N THR A 91 27.63 -48.62 32.73
CA THR A 91 26.86 -48.96 31.53
C THR A 91 26.90 -47.81 30.51
N SER A 92 26.78 -46.56 30.98
CA SER A 92 26.86 -45.38 30.11
C SER A 92 28.23 -45.23 29.46
N ALA A 93 29.32 -45.50 30.19
CA ALA A 93 30.69 -45.36 29.70
C ALA A 93 30.99 -46.27 28.49
N TYR A 94 30.40 -47.46 28.45
CA TYR A 94 30.59 -48.46 27.39
C TYR A 94 29.36 -48.65 26.49
N SER A 95 28.41 -47.71 26.56
CA SER A 95 27.21 -47.72 25.71
C SER A 95 27.50 -47.26 24.26
N SER A 96 28.56 -46.48 24.07
CA SER A 96 28.99 -46.00 22.75
C SER A 96 29.81 -47.07 22.03
N SER A 97 29.56 -47.23 20.72
CA SER A 97 30.35 -48.12 19.85
C SER A 97 31.82 -47.71 19.69
N THR A 98 32.17 -46.51 20.15
CA THR A 98 33.53 -45.95 20.08
C THR A 98 34.35 -46.14 21.36
N THR A 99 33.70 -46.41 22.50
CA THR A 99 34.37 -46.65 23.79
C THR A 99 34.40 -48.14 24.05
N VAL A 100 35.43 -48.79 23.55
CA VAL A 100 35.69 -50.23 23.71
C VAL A 100 36.72 -50.51 24.80
N ARG A 101 36.70 -51.73 25.32
CA ARG A 101 37.62 -52.21 26.36
C ARG A 101 38.96 -52.67 25.80
N SER A 102 39.95 -52.82 26.68
CA SER A 102 41.32 -53.27 26.36
C SER A 102 41.35 -54.66 25.70
N ASP A 103 40.38 -55.51 25.99
CA ASP A 103 40.24 -56.84 25.39
C ASP A 103 39.54 -56.85 24.03
N HIS A 104 38.95 -55.74 23.60
CA HIS A 104 38.30 -55.62 22.30
C HIS A 104 39.32 -55.86 21.16
N PRO A 105 38.94 -56.56 20.06
CA PRO A 105 39.87 -56.86 18.97
C PRO A 105 40.62 -55.63 18.44
N PHE A 106 39.94 -54.49 18.28
CA PHE A 106 40.57 -53.26 17.82
C PHE A 106 41.56 -52.66 18.82
N ALA A 107 41.27 -52.75 20.11
CA ALA A 107 42.18 -52.28 21.15
C ALA A 107 43.44 -53.18 21.21
N ARG A 108 43.29 -54.50 21.04
CA ARG A 108 44.42 -55.44 20.97
C ARG A 108 45.32 -55.19 19.77
N ILE A 109 44.73 -54.97 18.59
CA ILE A 109 45.47 -54.64 17.36
C ILE A 109 46.26 -53.35 17.56
N ALA A 110 45.61 -52.31 18.08
CA ALA A 110 46.26 -51.03 18.34
C ALA A 110 47.37 -51.14 19.41
N ALA A 111 47.16 -51.92 20.47
CA ALA A 111 48.19 -52.19 21.48
C ALA A 111 49.41 -52.91 20.88
N ASP A 112 49.19 -53.85 19.96
CA ASP A 112 50.30 -54.53 19.27
C ASP A 112 51.08 -53.57 18.36
N ILE A 113 50.37 -52.70 17.63
CA ILE A 113 50.98 -51.63 16.84
C ILE A 113 51.76 -50.68 17.74
N SER A 114 51.28 -50.36 18.94
CA SER A 114 51.99 -49.48 19.87
C SER A 114 53.35 -50.03 20.28
N ARG A 115 53.48 -51.35 20.42
CA ARG A 115 54.76 -51.99 20.77
C ARG A 115 55.76 -51.98 19.63
N LYS A 116 55.30 -51.90 18.38
CA LYS A 116 56.14 -51.99 17.17
C LYS A 116 56.48 -50.62 16.59
N GLU A 117 55.48 -49.75 16.48
CA GLU A 117 55.53 -48.48 15.75
C GLU A 117 55.33 -47.25 16.65
N GLY A 118 55.02 -47.47 17.93
CA GLY A 118 54.83 -46.40 18.92
C GLY A 118 53.38 -45.92 19.11
N PRO A 119 53.14 -45.10 20.14
CA PRO A 119 51.79 -44.79 20.63
C PRO A 119 50.98 -43.92 19.65
N THR A 120 51.61 -42.99 18.92
CA THR A 120 50.91 -42.14 17.94
C THR A 120 50.38 -42.96 16.75
N ALA A 121 51.16 -43.93 16.27
CA ALA A 121 50.73 -44.87 15.24
C ALA A 121 49.57 -45.74 15.74
N ALA A 122 49.65 -46.23 16.98
CA ALA A 122 48.59 -47.02 17.62
C ALA A 122 47.28 -46.25 17.80
N ALA A 123 47.34 -44.98 18.20
CA ALA A 123 46.15 -44.14 18.35
C ALA A 123 45.46 -43.86 17.01
N ALA A 124 46.24 -43.64 15.94
CA ALA A 124 45.70 -43.50 14.59
C ALA A 124 45.14 -44.81 14.03
N ALA A 125 45.82 -45.93 14.27
CA ALA A 125 45.33 -47.28 13.96
C ALA A 125 43.97 -47.55 14.62
N PHE A 126 43.86 -47.26 15.92
CA PHE A 126 42.64 -47.42 16.68
C PHE A 126 41.50 -46.54 16.16
N GLY A 127 41.79 -45.28 15.87
CA GLY A 127 40.87 -44.35 15.23
C GLY A 127 40.30 -44.87 13.92
N ALA A 128 41.18 -45.31 13.01
CA ALA A 128 40.78 -45.84 11.71
C ALA A 128 39.95 -47.13 11.82
N LEU A 129 40.25 -48.02 12.77
CA LEU A 129 39.46 -49.23 13.02
C LEU A 129 38.05 -48.89 13.54
N LEU A 130 37.91 -47.82 14.31
CA LEU A 130 36.64 -47.29 14.80
C LEU A 130 35.91 -46.38 13.78
N GLY A 131 36.50 -46.12 12.60
CA GLY A 131 35.92 -45.23 11.59
C GLY A 131 36.04 -43.74 11.92
N ILE A 132 36.94 -43.36 12.82
CA ILE A 132 37.17 -41.99 13.26
C ILE A 132 38.34 -41.39 12.46
N GLY A 133 38.15 -40.19 11.92
CA GLY A 133 39.17 -39.49 11.13
C GLY A 133 40.43 -39.16 11.94
N CYS A 134 41.60 -39.31 11.31
CA CYS A 134 42.90 -38.96 11.90
C CYS A 134 43.61 -37.92 11.03
N ASN A 135 44.52 -37.14 11.64
CA ASN A 135 45.40 -36.25 10.89
C ASN A 135 46.46 -37.09 10.16
N LEU A 136 46.59 -36.91 8.85
CA LEU A 136 47.56 -37.64 8.04
C LEU A 136 48.98 -37.06 8.22
N ASN A 137 49.86 -37.84 8.83
CA ASN A 137 51.30 -37.63 8.90
C ASN A 137 52.00 -38.99 8.77
N PHE A 138 53.33 -39.01 8.72
CA PHE A 138 54.07 -40.24 8.49
C PHE A 138 53.81 -41.33 9.55
N GLU A 139 53.73 -40.95 10.82
CA GLU A 139 53.51 -41.88 11.93
C GLU A 139 52.06 -42.37 11.99
N THR A 140 51.08 -41.51 11.72
CA THR A 140 49.67 -41.91 11.67
C THR A 140 49.36 -42.75 10.44
N ALA A 141 49.99 -42.46 9.30
CA ALA A 141 49.87 -43.27 8.08
C ALA A 141 50.39 -44.69 8.28
N LYS A 142 51.56 -44.87 8.92
CA LYS A 142 52.08 -46.20 9.30
C LYS A 142 51.08 -46.97 10.16
N GLY A 143 50.52 -46.33 11.17
CA GLY A 143 49.51 -46.91 12.05
C GLY A 143 48.25 -47.36 11.31
N ILE A 144 47.69 -46.49 10.47
CA ILE A 144 46.48 -46.79 9.68
C ILE A 144 46.74 -47.97 8.73
N ILE A 145 47.88 -47.97 8.04
CA ILE A 145 48.26 -49.06 7.14
C ILE A 145 48.43 -50.37 7.90
N ALA A 146 49.17 -50.36 9.02
CA ALA A 146 49.36 -51.55 9.86
C ALA A 146 48.02 -52.10 10.40
N ALA A 147 47.08 -51.23 10.77
CA ALA A 147 45.75 -51.62 11.23
C ALA A 147 44.92 -52.28 10.12
N MET A 148 44.92 -51.72 8.92
CA MET A 148 44.20 -52.28 7.77
C MET A 148 44.80 -53.61 7.34
N LEU A 149 46.13 -53.73 7.30
CA LEU A 149 46.80 -54.99 6.98
C LEU A 149 46.44 -56.09 8.00
N ASN A 150 46.45 -55.77 9.29
CA ASN A 150 46.07 -56.72 10.33
C ASN A 150 44.57 -57.13 10.25
N ARG A 151 43.68 -56.17 9.93
CA ARG A 151 42.24 -56.41 9.76
C ARG A 151 41.93 -57.40 8.62
N TYR A 152 42.73 -57.39 7.56
CA TYR A 152 42.59 -58.31 6.44
C TYR A 152 43.44 -59.59 6.59
N GLY A 153 44.08 -59.80 7.75
CA GLY A 153 44.92 -60.98 8.01
C GLY A 153 46.21 -61.01 7.20
N ILE A 154 46.70 -59.85 6.75
CA ILE A 154 47.86 -59.71 5.88
C ILE A 154 49.10 -59.42 6.73
N ASP A 155 50.13 -60.27 6.62
CA ASP A 155 51.44 -60.02 7.24
C ASP A 155 52.11 -58.80 6.55
N PRO A 156 52.46 -57.75 7.31
CA PRO A 156 53.15 -56.56 6.79
C PRO A 156 54.48 -56.84 6.08
N GLN A 157 55.06 -58.04 6.24
CA GLN A 157 56.33 -58.42 5.63
C GLN A 157 56.21 -59.09 4.26
N SER A 158 55.00 -59.28 3.70
CA SER A 158 54.80 -59.89 2.39
C SER A 158 54.75 -58.84 1.25
N PRO A 159 55.79 -58.73 0.40
CA PRO A 159 55.90 -57.63 -0.58
C PRO A 159 54.78 -57.62 -1.63
N ASN A 160 54.24 -58.78 -1.99
CA ASN A 160 53.31 -58.92 -3.12
C ASN A 160 51.87 -58.48 -2.81
N ILE A 161 51.46 -58.45 -1.53
CA ILE A 161 50.06 -58.14 -1.17
C ILE A 161 49.84 -56.64 -1.00
N VAL A 162 50.84 -55.93 -0.47
CA VAL A 162 50.80 -54.46 -0.32
C VAL A 162 50.74 -53.79 -1.70
N SER A 163 51.52 -54.28 -2.68
CA SER A 163 51.47 -53.75 -4.05
C SER A 163 50.09 -53.92 -4.70
N LYS A 164 49.42 -55.06 -4.49
CA LYS A 164 48.08 -55.31 -5.01
C LYS A 164 47.03 -54.38 -4.38
N ALA A 165 47.11 -54.16 -3.08
CA ALA A 165 46.21 -53.22 -2.38
C ALA A 165 46.40 -51.76 -2.84
N ILE A 166 47.65 -51.36 -3.12
CA ILE A 166 47.97 -50.03 -3.68
C ILE A 166 47.44 -49.90 -5.11
N GLU A 167 47.55 -50.95 -5.92
CA GLU A 167 47.06 -50.98 -7.29
C GLU A 167 45.53 -50.89 -7.36
N ASP A 168 44.83 -51.67 -6.52
CA ASP A 168 43.37 -51.61 -6.40
C ASP A 168 42.90 -50.21 -5.96
N LEU A 169 43.56 -49.60 -4.97
CA LEU A 169 43.24 -48.24 -4.51
C LEU A 169 43.48 -47.18 -5.58
N ASN A 170 44.57 -47.28 -6.35
CA ASN A 170 44.84 -46.33 -7.44
C ASN A 170 43.78 -46.44 -8.54
N SER A 171 43.32 -47.65 -8.85
CA SER A 171 42.28 -47.86 -9.86
C SER A 171 40.92 -47.28 -9.44
N SER A 172 40.54 -47.44 -8.17
CA SER A 172 39.28 -46.88 -7.64
C SER A 172 39.30 -45.36 -7.58
N VAL A 173 40.44 -44.78 -7.18
CA VAL A 173 40.64 -43.31 -7.15
C VAL A 173 40.59 -42.72 -8.56
N ALA A 174 41.14 -43.42 -9.56
CA ALA A 174 41.07 -42.97 -10.95
C ALA A 174 39.62 -42.96 -11.47
N ALA A 175 38.86 -44.02 -11.19
CA ALA A 175 37.45 -44.11 -11.58
C ALA A 175 36.58 -43.04 -10.90
N ASP A 176 36.79 -42.80 -9.60
CA ASP A 176 36.06 -41.77 -8.86
C ASP A 176 36.38 -40.35 -9.37
N ARG A 177 37.63 -40.06 -9.75
CA ARG A 177 37.99 -38.76 -10.35
C ARG A 177 37.26 -38.49 -11.66
N VAL A 178 37.14 -39.51 -12.52
CA VAL A 178 36.41 -39.37 -13.80
C VAL A 178 34.92 -39.14 -13.55
N ARG A 179 34.30 -39.91 -12.64
CA ARG A 179 32.89 -39.72 -12.28
C ARG A 179 32.65 -38.31 -11.75
N MET A 180 33.50 -37.87 -10.82
CA MET A 180 33.37 -36.57 -10.19
C MET A 180 33.57 -35.43 -11.21
N GLY A 181 34.51 -35.57 -12.15
CA GLY A 181 34.69 -34.62 -13.27
C GLY A 181 33.45 -34.49 -14.15
N ALA A 182 32.85 -35.62 -14.55
CA ALA A 182 31.62 -35.62 -15.35
C ALA A 182 30.43 -34.99 -14.60
N GLU A 183 30.32 -35.22 -13.30
CA GLU A 183 29.31 -34.55 -12.46
C GLU A 183 29.54 -33.04 -12.38
N TRP A 184 30.80 -32.60 -12.20
CA TRP A 184 31.17 -31.18 -12.18
C TRP A 184 30.88 -30.46 -13.51
N ASP A 185 31.18 -31.09 -14.64
CA ASP A 185 30.85 -30.55 -15.96
C ASP A 185 29.32 -30.41 -16.12
N GLY A 186 28.57 -31.42 -15.72
CA GLY A 186 27.11 -31.40 -15.76
C GLY A 186 26.47 -30.37 -14.83
N ILE A 187 27.11 -30.05 -13.69
CA ILE A 187 26.69 -28.96 -12.79
C ILE A 187 26.98 -27.61 -13.45
N THR A 188 28.17 -27.43 -14.01
CA THR A 188 28.60 -26.18 -14.65
C THR A 188 27.69 -25.83 -15.83
N GLN A 189 27.39 -26.80 -16.69
CA GLN A 189 26.52 -26.60 -17.84
C GLN A 189 25.08 -26.24 -17.43
N ARG A 190 24.57 -26.82 -16.34
CA ARG A 190 23.26 -26.44 -15.78
C ARG A 190 23.27 -25.02 -15.22
N ALA A 191 24.34 -24.62 -14.53
CA ALA A 191 24.50 -23.28 -14.01
C ALA A 191 24.53 -22.23 -15.14
N GLU A 192 25.29 -22.47 -16.21
CA GLU A 192 25.34 -21.58 -17.38
C GLU A 192 23.97 -21.44 -18.08
N ASN A 193 23.27 -22.55 -18.29
CA ASN A 193 21.94 -22.53 -18.90
C ASN A 193 20.92 -21.76 -18.03
N LEU A 194 20.95 -21.93 -16.70
CA LEU A 194 20.10 -21.19 -15.77
C LEU A 194 20.43 -19.71 -15.77
N LEU A 195 21.72 -19.34 -15.79
CA LEU A 195 22.15 -17.95 -15.87
C LEU A 195 21.68 -17.29 -17.17
N ARG A 196 21.83 -17.96 -18.31
CA ARG A 196 21.37 -17.44 -19.61
C ARG A 196 19.85 -17.27 -19.66
N ALA A 197 19.10 -18.28 -19.21
CA ALA A 197 17.63 -18.20 -19.17
C ALA A 197 17.14 -17.09 -18.23
N THR A 198 17.83 -16.89 -17.11
CA THR A 198 17.52 -15.80 -16.17
C THR A 198 17.82 -14.44 -16.79
N ASP A 199 18.96 -14.27 -17.47
CA ASP A 199 19.33 -13.02 -18.17
C ASP A 199 18.34 -12.67 -19.29
N GLU A 200 17.96 -13.65 -20.12
CA GLU A 200 16.97 -13.46 -21.19
C GLU A 200 15.59 -13.08 -20.62
N SER A 201 15.14 -13.77 -19.55
CA SER A 201 13.88 -13.46 -18.87
C SER A 201 13.92 -12.06 -18.24
N PHE A 202 15.03 -11.70 -17.59
CA PHE A 202 15.18 -10.38 -16.95
C PHE A 202 15.17 -9.24 -17.98
N LYS A 203 15.87 -9.41 -19.11
CA LYS A 203 15.83 -8.47 -20.23
C LYS A 203 14.43 -8.33 -20.81
N GLY A 204 13.75 -9.46 -21.05
CA GLY A 204 12.37 -9.47 -21.56
C GLY A 204 11.38 -8.77 -20.63
N GLN A 205 11.47 -9.02 -19.32
CA GLN A 205 10.63 -8.37 -18.31
C GLN A 205 10.93 -6.88 -18.19
N THR A 206 12.20 -6.48 -18.26
CA THR A 206 12.61 -5.06 -18.15
C THR A 206 12.15 -4.27 -19.37
N GLU A 207 12.30 -4.80 -20.58
CA GLU A 207 11.79 -4.17 -21.81
C GLU A 207 10.26 -4.08 -21.81
N LYS A 208 9.57 -5.12 -21.33
CA LYS A 208 8.12 -5.07 -21.17
C LYS A 208 7.70 -4.01 -20.15
N ALA A 209 8.31 -4.00 -18.96
CA ALA A 209 8.03 -3.01 -17.93
C ALA A 209 8.30 -1.57 -18.41
N ARG A 210 9.36 -1.38 -19.20
CA ARG A 210 9.68 -0.09 -19.82
C ARG A 210 8.61 0.36 -20.82
N LYS A 211 8.14 -0.54 -21.69
CA LYS A 211 7.05 -0.25 -22.64
C LYS A 211 5.73 0.03 -21.92
N ASP A 212 5.39 -0.78 -20.93
CA ASP A 212 4.17 -0.61 -20.14
C ASP A 212 4.20 0.73 -19.37
N ALA A 213 5.34 1.08 -18.77
CA ALA A 213 5.52 2.37 -18.11
C ALA A 213 5.39 3.55 -19.09
N ALA A 214 5.99 3.45 -20.28
CA ALA A 214 5.88 4.48 -21.31
C ALA A 214 4.43 4.66 -21.80
N ASP A 215 3.69 3.56 -21.99
CA ASP A 215 2.28 3.59 -22.40
C ASP A 215 1.39 4.22 -21.31
N VAL A 216 1.59 3.85 -20.04
CA VAL A 216 0.86 4.44 -18.91
C VAL A 216 1.14 5.93 -18.78
N ILE A 217 2.40 6.36 -18.91
CA ILE A 217 2.77 7.78 -18.86
C ILE A 217 2.13 8.54 -20.03
N GLY A 218 2.15 7.96 -21.24
CA GLY A 218 1.49 8.55 -22.42
C GLY A 218 0.00 8.76 -22.21
N ARG A 219 -0.72 7.73 -21.75
CA ARG A 219 -2.16 7.80 -21.45
C ARG A 219 -2.49 8.79 -20.34
N LEU A 220 -1.66 8.83 -19.28
CA LEU A 220 -1.85 9.77 -18.19
C LEU A 220 -1.67 11.21 -18.67
N GLN A 221 -0.66 11.47 -19.48
CA GLN A 221 -0.41 12.80 -20.05
C GLN A 221 -1.57 13.24 -20.95
N GLU A 222 -2.05 12.37 -21.83
CA GLU A 222 -3.20 12.66 -22.69
C GLU A 222 -4.48 12.91 -21.87
N SER A 223 -4.75 12.08 -20.85
CA SER A 223 -5.90 12.24 -19.97
C SER A 223 -5.85 13.53 -19.16
N VAL A 224 -4.68 13.86 -18.59
CA VAL A 224 -4.49 15.09 -17.81
C VAL A 224 -4.65 16.32 -18.69
N SER A 225 -4.04 16.34 -19.87
CA SER A 225 -4.21 17.43 -20.84
C SER A 225 -5.68 17.59 -21.25
N GLY A 226 -6.37 16.49 -21.56
CA GLY A 226 -7.80 16.51 -21.90
C GLY A 226 -8.67 17.02 -20.74
N SER A 227 -8.41 16.59 -19.51
CA SER A 227 -9.12 17.08 -18.31
C SER A 227 -8.87 18.57 -18.07
N ILE A 228 -7.62 19.05 -18.16
CA ILE A 228 -7.31 20.49 -17.99
C ILE A 228 -8.06 21.32 -19.03
N GLN A 229 -8.03 20.91 -20.30
CA GLN A 229 -8.73 21.63 -21.38
C GLN A 229 -10.25 21.64 -21.15
N SER A 230 -10.83 20.54 -20.68
CA SER A 230 -12.26 20.46 -20.35
C SER A 230 -12.64 21.39 -19.19
N ILE A 231 -11.82 21.49 -18.16
CA ILE A 231 -12.03 22.37 -17.00
C ILE A 231 -11.94 23.83 -17.44
N GLN A 232 -10.92 24.19 -18.20
CA GLN A 232 -10.75 25.56 -18.72
C GLN A 232 -11.92 25.97 -19.62
N THR A 233 -12.39 25.06 -20.49
CA THR A 233 -13.55 25.30 -21.35
C THR A 233 -14.81 25.50 -20.51
N THR A 234 -15.05 24.62 -19.53
CA THR A 234 -16.21 24.71 -18.63
C THR A 234 -16.19 25.98 -17.79
N GLU A 235 -15.03 26.37 -17.26
CA GLU A 235 -14.85 27.61 -16.49
C GLU A 235 -15.11 28.86 -17.34
N ALA A 236 -14.61 28.88 -18.58
CA ALA A 236 -14.86 29.97 -19.52
C ALA A 236 -16.35 30.11 -19.85
N THR A 237 -17.02 29.00 -20.18
CA THR A 237 -18.47 28.97 -20.45
C THR A 237 -19.27 29.41 -19.21
N TYR A 238 -18.91 28.94 -18.02
CA TYR A 238 -19.59 29.32 -16.78
C TYR A 238 -19.43 30.81 -16.45
N LYS A 239 -18.22 31.36 -16.57
CA LYS A 239 -17.97 32.80 -16.37
C LYS A 239 -18.72 33.66 -17.39
N GLU A 240 -18.87 33.20 -18.62
CA GLU A 240 -19.64 33.89 -19.64
C GLU A 240 -21.15 33.86 -19.36
N GLN A 241 -21.69 32.71 -18.93
CA GLN A 241 -23.09 32.59 -18.50
C GLN A 241 -23.40 33.49 -17.30
N MET A 242 -22.53 33.53 -16.28
CA MET A 242 -22.72 34.39 -15.10
C MET A 242 -22.72 35.89 -15.43
N LYS A 243 -21.93 36.34 -16.42
CA LYS A 243 -21.93 37.75 -16.86
C LYS A 243 -23.28 38.19 -17.47
N LEU A 244 -24.04 37.26 -18.02
CA LEU A 244 -25.31 37.52 -18.72
C LEU A 244 -26.54 37.26 -17.85
N GLN A 245 -26.40 36.47 -16.78
CA GLN A 245 -27.47 36.20 -15.83
C GLN A 245 -27.87 37.45 -15.02
N ALA A 246 -26.90 38.24 -14.56
CA ALA A 246 -27.19 39.43 -13.76
C ALA A 246 -28.07 40.49 -14.48
N PRO A 247 -27.84 40.81 -15.78
CA PRO A 247 -28.76 41.63 -16.56
C PRO A 247 -30.17 41.04 -16.69
N VAL A 248 -30.29 39.72 -16.90
CA VAL A 248 -31.59 39.03 -17.02
C VAL A 248 -32.38 39.17 -15.71
N GLU A 249 -31.75 38.89 -14.58
CA GLU A 249 -32.36 39.01 -13.25
C GLU A 249 -32.80 40.46 -12.97
N TYR A 250 -31.98 41.45 -13.33
CA TYR A 250 -32.32 42.86 -13.19
C TYR A 250 -33.59 43.23 -13.96
N TRP A 251 -33.68 42.86 -15.25
CA TRP A 251 -34.84 43.20 -16.09
C TRP A 251 -36.08 42.41 -15.72
N GLN A 252 -35.94 41.16 -15.24
CA GLN A 252 -37.05 40.39 -14.68
C GLN A 252 -37.63 41.06 -13.43
N GLU A 253 -36.77 41.45 -12.48
CA GLU A 253 -37.22 42.14 -11.27
C GLU A 253 -37.83 43.52 -11.59
N LYS A 254 -37.24 44.26 -12.53
CA LYS A 254 -37.78 45.54 -12.99
C LYS A 254 -39.15 45.36 -13.68
N GLY A 255 -39.29 44.34 -14.52
CA GLY A 255 -40.57 43.94 -15.12
C GLY A 255 -41.61 43.60 -14.06
N ARG A 256 -41.24 42.83 -13.03
CA ARG A 256 -42.13 42.51 -11.90
C ARG A 256 -42.63 43.78 -11.19
N ARG A 257 -41.73 44.73 -10.90
CA ARG A 257 -42.08 46.01 -10.27
C ARG A 257 -43.04 46.84 -11.13
N HIS A 258 -42.80 46.94 -12.44
CA HIS A 258 -43.72 47.62 -13.35
C HIS A 258 -45.05 46.87 -13.54
N GLY A 259 -45.04 45.53 -13.47
CA GLY A 259 -46.26 44.71 -13.47
C GLY A 259 -47.13 44.96 -12.23
N ASP A 260 -46.52 45.12 -11.06
CA ASP A 260 -47.24 45.48 -9.84
C ASP A 260 -47.74 46.94 -9.88
N ALA A 261 -46.93 47.88 -10.39
CA ALA A 261 -47.36 49.26 -10.63
C ALA A 261 -48.52 49.35 -11.63
N LEU A 262 -48.50 48.56 -12.71
CA LEU A 262 -49.58 48.46 -13.69
C LEU A 262 -50.89 47.99 -13.07
N LYS A 263 -50.84 47.01 -12.14
CA LYS A 263 -52.04 46.56 -11.42
C LYS A 263 -52.60 47.68 -10.56
N GLU A 264 -51.73 48.44 -9.89
CA GLU A 264 -52.12 49.58 -9.07
C GLU A 264 -52.69 50.74 -9.91
N SER A 265 -52.04 51.14 -10.99
CA SER A 265 -52.51 52.21 -11.88
C SER A 265 -53.81 51.82 -12.58
N ARG A 266 -53.96 50.54 -12.99
CA ARG A 266 -55.23 50.00 -13.49
C ARG A 266 -56.33 50.08 -12.43
N ARG A 267 -56.06 49.68 -11.19
CA ARG A 267 -57.02 49.75 -10.09
C ARG A 267 -57.46 51.19 -9.85
N ASN A 268 -56.50 52.13 -9.78
CA ASN A 268 -56.77 53.55 -9.55
C ASN A 268 -57.58 54.16 -10.72
N LEU A 269 -57.26 53.79 -11.97
CA LEU A 269 -58.00 54.23 -13.15
C LEU A 269 -59.45 53.71 -13.14
N VAL A 270 -59.67 52.43 -12.83
CA VAL A 270 -61.01 51.84 -12.75
C VAL A 270 -61.82 52.46 -11.60
N LEU A 271 -61.22 52.62 -10.42
CA LEU A 271 -61.86 53.26 -9.28
C LEU A 271 -62.23 54.72 -9.59
N PHE A 272 -61.32 55.48 -10.18
CA PHE A 272 -61.60 56.86 -10.61
C PHE A 272 -62.69 56.89 -11.68
N ALA A 273 -62.68 55.99 -12.66
CA ALA A 273 -63.71 55.94 -13.69
C ALA A 273 -65.10 55.66 -13.10
N VAL A 274 -65.22 54.69 -12.17
CA VAL A 274 -66.50 54.36 -11.53
C VAL A 274 -66.95 55.46 -10.57
N LEU A 275 -66.12 55.80 -9.58
CA LEU A 275 -66.50 56.79 -8.55
C LEU A 275 -66.59 58.19 -9.13
N GLY A 276 -65.68 58.57 -10.02
CA GLY A 276 -65.69 59.86 -10.70
C GLY A 276 -66.91 60.03 -11.60
N SER A 277 -67.35 58.98 -12.30
CA SER A 277 -68.59 59.04 -13.09
C SER A 277 -69.82 59.20 -12.21
N VAL A 278 -69.92 58.42 -11.12
CA VAL A 278 -71.04 58.53 -10.16
C VAL A 278 -71.05 59.92 -9.51
N ALA A 279 -69.90 60.43 -9.07
CA ALA A 279 -69.77 61.76 -8.47
C ALA A 279 -70.07 62.88 -9.46
N LEU A 280 -69.67 62.73 -10.73
CA LEU A 280 -69.97 63.71 -11.79
C LEU A 280 -71.48 63.76 -12.06
N VAL A 281 -72.12 62.61 -12.28
CA VAL A 281 -73.57 62.55 -12.54
C VAL A 281 -74.36 63.07 -11.35
N GLY A 282 -74.03 62.63 -10.13
CA GLY A 282 -74.66 63.11 -8.90
C GLY A 282 -74.43 64.60 -8.65
N GLY A 283 -73.21 65.08 -8.87
CA GLY A 283 -72.84 66.49 -8.72
C GLY A 283 -73.56 67.40 -9.71
N LEU A 284 -73.64 67.00 -10.99
CA LEU A 284 -74.40 67.72 -12.01
C LEU A 284 -75.91 67.71 -11.71
N TYR A 285 -76.45 66.60 -11.20
CA TYR A 285 -77.85 66.52 -10.77
C TYR A 285 -78.14 67.50 -9.63
N ILE A 286 -77.30 67.50 -8.58
CA ILE A 286 -77.44 68.44 -7.45
C ILE A 286 -77.29 69.88 -7.93
N LEU A 287 -76.28 70.19 -8.76
CA LEU A 287 -76.08 71.52 -9.34
C LEU A 287 -77.31 71.99 -10.11
N THR A 288 -77.91 71.10 -10.92
CA THR A 288 -79.12 71.41 -11.69
C THR A 288 -80.32 71.66 -10.78
N MET A 289 -80.52 70.84 -9.73
CA MET A 289 -81.58 71.03 -8.75
C MET A 289 -81.41 72.35 -7.97
N THR A 290 -80.18 72.69 -7.56
CA THR A 290 -79.89 73.97 -6.90
C THR A 290 -80.08 75.16 -7.83
N ALA A 291 -79.75 75.01 -9.12
CA ALA A 291 -79.99 76.05 -10.12
C ALA A 291 -81.48 76.30 -10.33
N LEU A 292 -82.29 75.23 -10.41
CA LEU A 292 -83.75 75.31 -10.52
C LEU A 292 -84.38 76.00 -9.30
N ASP A 293 -83.99 75.62 -8.08
CA ASP A 293 -84.47 76.27 -6.85
C ASP A 293 -84.06 77.74 -6.77
N ALA A 294 -82.81 78.07 -7.12
CA ALA A 294 -82.32 79.45 -7.12
C ALA A 294 -83.00 80.33 -8.19
N SER A 295 -83.28 79.77 -9.37
CA SER A 295 -83.99 80.45 -10.46
C SER A 295 -85.43 80.76 -10.04
N SER A 296 -86.13 79.82 -9.40
CA SER A 296 -87.52 80.01 -8.94
C SER A 296 -87.73 81.19 -7.97
N LYS A 297 -86.65 81.71 -7.37
CA LYS A 297 -86.65 82.78 -6.36
C LYS A 297 -86.17 84.14 -6.90
N SER A 298 -85.86 84.27 -8.19
CA SER A 298 -85.23 85.47 -8.78
C SER A 298 -85.78 85.80 -10.17
N THR A 299 -85.86 87.08 -10.54
CA THR A 299 -86.29 87.52 -11.89
C THR A 299 -85.19 87.42 -12.96
N ALA A 300 -83.97 87.01 -12.59
CA ALA A 300 -82.82 86.89 -13.48
C ALA A 300 -82.45 85.42 -13.81
N ASP A 301 -83.43 84.65 -14.28
CA ASP A 301 -83.34 83.20 -14.52
C ASP A 301 -82.13 82.80 -15.38
N THR A 302 -81.95 83.43 -16.55
CA THR A 302 -80.88 83.07 -17.50
C THR A 302 -79.47 83.23 -16.92
N ALA A 303 -79.25 84.27 -16.10
CA ALA A 303 -77.94 84.53 -15.51
C ALA A 303 -77.57 83.49 -14.44
N ILE A 304 -78.56 82.93 -13.75
CA ILE A 304 -78.36 81.89 -12.73
C ILE A 304 -77.99 80.57 -13.40
N PHE A 305 -78.74 80.13 -14.42
CA PHE A 305 -78.41 78.92 -15.18
C PHE A 305 -77.02 79.00 -15.82
N LEU A 306 -76.63 80.16 -16.36
CA LEU A 306 -75.31 80.34 -16.96
C LEU A 306 -74.17 80.17 -15.94
N LYS A 307 -74.33 80.68 -14.70
CA LYS A 307 -73.33 80.52 -13.63
C LYS A 307 -73.15 79.05 -13.23
N PHE A 308 -74.25 78.33 -13.00
CA PHE A 308 -74.21 76.92 -12.61
C PHE A 308 -73.72 76.02 -13.76
N ALA A 309 -74.12 76.32 -15.01
CA ALA A 309 -73.59 75.64 -16.18
C ALA A 309 -72.07 75.85 -16.34
N ALA A 310 -71.58 77.08 -16.09
CA ALA A 310 -70.15 77.37 -16.11
C ALA A 310 -69.39 76.58 -15.04
N ILE A 311 -69.92 76.48 -13.82
CA ILE A 311 -69.34 75.66 -12.74
C ILE A 311 -69.31 74.18 -13.15
N GLY A 312 -70.42 73.65 -13.68
CA GLY A 312 -70.48 72.27 -14.17
C GLY A 312 -69.48 71.98 -15.28
N ALA A 313 -69.30 72.91 -16.23
CA ALA A 313 -68.32 72.79 -17.31
C ALA A 313 -66.88 72.76 -16.78
N VAL A 314 -66.53 73.62 -15.82
CA VAL A 314 -65.21 73.63 -15.19
C VAL A 314 -64.93 72.31 -14.45
N VAL A 315 -65.88 71.83 -13.63
CA VAL A 315 -65.75 70.57 -12.88
C VAL A 315 -65.57 69.38 -13.82
N THR A 316 -66.38 69.31 -14.89
CA THR A 316 -66.29 68.24 -15.89
C THR A 316 -64.93 68.26 -16.60
N THR A 317 -64.44 69.45 -16.94
CA THR A 317 -63.13 69.62 -17.60
C THR A 317 -61.98 69.15 -16.70
N ILE A 318 -62.02 69.50 -15.41
CA ILE A 318 -61.00 69.06 -14.42
C ILE A 318 -61.02 67.53 -14.28
N LEU A 319 -62.20 66.92 -14.16
CA LEU A 319 -62.32 65.46 -14.04
C LEU A 319 -61.80 64.74 -15.30
N PHE A 320 -62.11 65.25 -16.48
CA PHE A 320 -61.56 64.72 -17.73
C PHE A 320 -60.03 64.83 -17.78
N TRP A 321 -59.48 65.97 -17.33
CA TRP A 321 -58.04 66.17 -17.27
C TRP A 321 -57.36 65.19 -16.30
N VAL A 322 -57.93 64.95 -15.12
CA VAL A 322 -57.42 63.94 -14.17
C VAL A 322 -57.48 62.54 -14.77
N GLY A 323 -58.60 62.18 -15.43
CA GLY A 323 -58.73 60.90 -16.13
C GLY A 323 -57.66 60.71 -17.22
N ARG A 324 -57.36 61.78 -17.97
CA ARG A 324 -56.28 61.77 -18.98
C ARG A 324 -54.89 61.54 -18.36
N VAL A 325 -54.62 62.13 -17.20
CA VAL A 325 -53.35 61.92 -16.47
C VAL A 325 -53.24 60.47 -16.00
N LEU A 326 -54.29 59.92 -15.39
CA LEU A 326 -54.31 58.53 -14.94
C LEU A 326 -54.14 57.54 -16.09
N LEU A 327 -54.78 57.81 -17.24
CA LEU A 327 -54.61 56.99 -18.45
C LEU A 327 -53.16 57.03 -18.96
N ARG A 328 -52.50 58.20 -18.94
CA ARG A 328 -51.09 58.32 -19.33
C ARG A 328 -50.18 57.53 -18.40
N ILE A 329 -50.41 57.56 -17.09
CA ILE A 329 -49.65 56.77 -16.11
C ILE A 329 -49.84 55.27 -16.39
N TYR A 330 -51.07 54.81 -16.61
CA TYR A 330 -51.35 53.41 -16.95
C TYR A 330 -50.64 52.96 -18.23
N MET A 331 -50.69 53.75 -19.29
CA MET A 331 -50.00 53.44 -20.55
C MET A 331 -48.48 53.42 -20.38
N SER A 332 -47.94 54.31 -19.53
CA SER A 332 -46.53 54.36 -19.18
C SER A 332 -46.07 53.08 -18.48
N ASP A 333 -46.78 52.64 -17.45
CA ASP A 333 -46.47 51.39 -16.74
C ASP A 333 -46.54 50.17 -17.68
N ARG A 334 -47.51 50.16 -18.60
CA ARG A 334 -47.66 49.07 -19.57
C ARG A 334 -46.50 49.02 -20.57
N HIS A 335 -46.05 50.18 -21.05
CA HIS A 335 -44.89 50.27 -21.94
C HIS A 335 -43.61 49.85 -21.24
N LEU A 336 -43.38 50.31 -20.01
CA LEU A 336 -42.20 49.94 -19.22
C LEU A 336 -42.15 48.44 -18.90
N LEU A 337 -43.30 47.81 -18.68
CA LEU A 337 -43.39 46.35 -18.56
C LEU A 337 -43.01 45.65 -19.88
N SER A 338 -43.56 46.09 -21.02
CA SER A 338 -43.26 45.51 -22.33
C SER A 338 -41.77 45.64 -22.68
N ASP A 339 -41.17 46.81 -22.43
CA ASP A 339 -39.74 47.05 -22.65
C ASP A 339 -38.88 46.11 -21.78
N ALA A 340 -39.26 45.88 -20.52
CA ALA A 340 -38.57 44.92 -19.66
C ALA A 340 -38.72 43.47 -20.17
N GLU A 341 -39.92 43.05 -20.59
CA GLU A 341 -40.19 41.73 -21.16
C GLU A 341 -39.40 41.49 -22.46
N GLU A 342 -39.36 42.47 -23.36
CA GLU A 342 -38.58 42.43 -24.60
C GLU A 342 -37.08 42.31 -24.34
N ARG A 343 -36.55 43.05 -23.36
CA ARG A 343 -35.13 42.97 -22.96
C ARG A 343 -34.76 41.62 -22.35
N VAL A 344 -35.64 41.04 -21.54
CA VAL A 344 -35.45 39.67 -21.01
C VAL A 344 -35.43 38.66 -22.16
N ALA A 345 -36.37 38.77 -23.11
CA ALA A 345 -36.42 37.89 -24.28
C ALA A 345 -35.16 38.01 -25.14
N MET A 346 -34.68 39.23 -25.41
CA MET A 346 -33.43 39.46 -26.14
C MET A 346 -32.22 38.86 -25.42
N ALA A 347 -32.07 39.10 -24.11
CA ALA A 347 -30.95 38.57 -23.33
C ALA A 347 -30.96 37.03 -23.26
N MET A 348 -32.13 36.42 -23.06
CA MET A 348 -32.28 34.96 -23.04
C MET A 348 -32.02 34.34 -24.42
N THR A 349 -32.47 34.99 -25.50
CA THR A 349 -32.23 34.52 -26.87
C THR A 349 -30.74 34.57 -27.21
N TYR A 350 -30.04 35.64 -26.83
CA TYR A 350 -28.59 35.73 -26.96
C TYR A 350 -27.88 34.66 -26.15
N LEU A 351 -28.30 34.41 -24.91
CA LEU A 351 -27.73 33.35 -24.07
C LEU A 351 -27.91 31.97 -24.71
N ALA A 352 -29.08 31.68 -25.26
CA ALA A 352 -29.36 30.42 -25.95
C ALA A 352 -28.48 30.25 -27.21
N LEU A 353 -28.38 31.27 -28.05
CA LEU A 353 -27.56 31.23 -29.27
C LEU A 353 -26.06 31.17 -28.94
N SER A 354 -25.62 31.89 -27.91
CA SER A 354 -24.23 31.89 -27.44
C SER A 354 -23.84 30.51 -26.88
N ASN A 355 -24.76 29.84 -26.17
CA ASN A 355 -24.55 28.49 -25.65
C ASN A 355 -24.46 27.43 -26.77
N GLU A 356 -25.13 27.66 -27.90
CA GLU A 356 -25.02 26.82 -29.10
C GLU A 356 -23.79 27.16 -29.97
N GLY A 357 -22.95 28.12 -29.58
CA GLY A 357 -21.78 28.56 -30.34
C GLY A 357 -22.12 29.30 -31.64
N LYS A 358 -23.36 29.80 -31.78
CA LYS A 358 -23.89 30.44 -33.01
C LYS A 358 -23.76 31.96 -33.02
N VAL A 359 -22.97 32.54 -32.12
CA VAL A 359 -22.86 33.98 -31.90
C VAL A 359 -21.39 34.38 -31.92
N GLU A 360 -21.02 35.28 -32.81
CA GLU A 360 -19.66 35.83 -32.85
C GLU A 360 -19.51 36.98 -31.83
N ALA A 361 -18.26 37.28 -31.43
CA ALA A 361 -17.97 38.38 -30.52
C ALA A 361 -18.47 39.74 -31.05
N SER A 362 -18.55 39.92 -32.37
CA SER A 362 -19.13 41.10 -33.03
C SER A 362 -20.63 41.26 -32.78
N ASP A 363 -21.36 40.16 -32.63
CA ASP A 363 -22.81 40.16 -32.41
C ASP A 363 -23.20 40.55 -30.98
N ARG A 364 -22.24 40.47 -30.05
CA ARG A 364 -22.41 40.89 -28.66
C ARG A 364 -22.79 42.36 -28.54
N ALA A 365 -22.20 43.22 -29.37
CA ALA A 365 -22.48 44.65 -29.35
C ALA A 365 -23.93 44.97 -29.79
N LEU A 366 -24.49 44.16 -30.71
CA LEU A 366 -25.85 44.31 -31.22
C LEU A 366 -26.90 44.02 -30.14
N VAL A 367 -26.63 43.09 -29.22
CA VAL A 367 -27.55 42.75 -28.13
C VAL A 367 -27.35 43.61 -26.89
N LEU A 368 -26.11 43.97 -26.57
CA LEU A 368 -25.83 44.80 -25.39
C LEU A 368 -26.31 46.25 -25.56
N ALA A 369 -26.25 46.82 -26.76
CA ALA A 369 -26.66 48.21 -26.96
C ALA A 369 -28.15 48.48 -26.62
N PRO A 370 -29.12 47.64 -27.06
CA PRO A 370 -30.52 47.75 -26.62
C PRO A 370 -30.70 47.54 -25.12
N LEU A 371 -29.96 46.63 -24.48
CA LEU A 371 -30.08 46.33 -23.06
C LEU A 371 -29.67 47.50 -22.15
N PHE A 372 -28.70 48.32 -22.58
CA PHE A 372 -28.21 49.48 -21.82
C PHE A 372 -28.91 50.80 -22.15
N ARG A 373 -29.84 50.82 -23.11
CA ARG A 373 -30.57 52.05 -23.46
C ARG A 373 -31.57 52.44 -22.36
N THR A 374 -31.72 53.72 -22.07
CA THR A 374 -32.80 54.21 -21.19
C THR A 374 -34.17 53.88 -21.80
N ALA A 375 -35.13 53.51 -20.96
CA ALA A 375 -36.49 53.26 -21.41
C ALA A 375 -37.18 54.59 -21.71
N SER A 376 -37.79 54.71 -22.89
CA SER A 376 -38.69 55.82 -23.19
C SER A 376 -40.03 55.49 -22.55
N ASP A 377 -40.29 56.08 -21.39
CA ASP A 377 -41.65 56.11 -20.88
C ASP A 377 -42.41 57.22 -21.62
N GLY A 378 -43.72 57.09 -21.82
CA GLY A 378 -44.51 58.07 -22.58
C GLY A 378 -44.62 59.46 -21.91
N ILE A 379 -43.88 59.69 -20.82
CA ILE A 379 -43.93 60.86 -19.94
C ILE A 379 -42.59 61.64 -20.00
N VAL A 380 -41.47 60.96 -20.20
CA VAL A 380 -40.10 61.50 -20.32
C VAL A 380 -39.63 61.33 -21.76
N LYS A 381 -39.38 62.44 -22.44
CA LYS A 381 -38.84 62.45 -23.81
C LYS A 381 -37.35 62.08 -23.76
N ASP A 382 -36.94 61.19 -24.67
CA ASP A 382 -35.62 60.55 -24.73
C ASP A 382 -34.54 61.58 -25.18
N ASP A 383 -33.77 62.11 -24.23
CA ASP A 383 -32.49 62.82 -24.48
C ASP A 383 -31.34 62.01 -23.84
N GLY A 384 -31.26 60.72 -24.15
CA GLY A 384 -30.12 59.86 -23.80
C GLY A 384 -28.93 60.08 -24.75
N PRO A 385 -27.67 59.99 -24.29
CA PRO A 385 -26.49 60.31 -25.09
C PRO A 385 -26.34 59.36 -26.29
N ASP A 386 -26.00 59.93 -27.45
CA ASP A 386 -25.85 59.25 -28.74
C ASP A 386 -25.14 57.89 -28.63
N ALA A 387 -25.71 56.87 -29.29
CA ALA A 387 -25.21 55.49 -29.38
C ALA A 387 -23.72 55.35 -29.75
N SER A 388 -23.11 56.43 -30.25
CA SER A 388 -21.67 56.64 -30.44
C SER A 388 -20.82 56.38 -29.18
N LEU A 389 -21.22 56.88 -28.00
CA LEU A 389 -20.39 56.78 -26.79
C LEU A 389 -20.38 55.37 -26.18
N THR A 390 -21.52 54.67 -26.24
CA THR A 390 -21.64 53.28 -25.78
C THR A 390 -20.85 52.32 -26.67
N GLY A 391 -20.80 52.58 -27.99
CA GLY A 391 -19.96 51.83 -28.93
C GLY A 391 -18.46 52.03 -28.68
N VAL A 392 -18.02 53.22 -28.26
CA VAL A 392 -16.62 53.50 -27.93
C VAL A 392 -16.20 52.84 -26.60
N MET A 393 -17.09 52.81 -25.60
CA MET A 393 -16.84 52.14 -24.31
C MET A 393 -16.73 50.62 -24.46
N ALA A 394 -17.57 50.00 -25.30
CA ALA A 394 -17.48 48.58 -25.63
C ALA A 394 -16.13 48.24 -26.29
N LYS A 395 -15.66 49.10 -27.20
CA LYS A 395 -14.36 48.94 -27.88
C LYS A 395 -13.16 49.14 -26.94
N MET A 396 -13.27 49.99 -25.92
CA MET A 396 -12.23 50.14 -24.89
C MET A 396 -12.16 48.96 -23.91
N LEU A 397 -13.30 48.33 -23.60
CA LEU A 397 -13.35 47.13 -22.75
C LEU A 397 -12.79 45.89 -23.44
N ASP A 398 -12.93 45.80 -24.77
CA ASP A 398 -12.41 44.68 -25.58
C ASP A 398 -10.90 44.80 -25.88
N LEU A 399 -10.32 46.00 -25.74
CA LEU A 399 -8.90 46.28 -25.98
C LEU A 399 -7.97 46.03 -24.79
N LYS A 400 -8.43 45.33 -23.73
CA LYS A 400 -7.55 44.88 -22.65
C LYS A 400 -7.33 43.36 -22.70
N PRO A 401 -6.53 42.84 -23.64
CA PRO A 401 -5.99 41.49 -23.49
C PRO A 401 -5.09 41.48 -22.26
N GLY A 402 -5.32 40.49 -21.39
CA GLY A 402 -4.56 40.31 -20.15
C GLY A 402 -3.05 40.28 -20.39
N LYS A 403 -2.34 41.01 -19.54
CA LYS A 403 -1.04 40.56 -19.04
C LYS A 403 -1.28 39.71 -17.81
#